data_AF-A0A838PPJ7-F1
#
_entry.id   AF-A0A838PPJ7-F1
#
_cell.length_a   1.000
_cell.length_b   1.000
_cell.length_c   1.000
_cell.angle_alpha   90.00
_cell.angle_beta   90.00
_cell.angle_gamma   90.00
#
_symmetry.space_group_name_H-M   'P 1'
#
loop_
_entity.id
_entity.type
_entity.pdbx_description
1 polymer ?
#
loop_
_entity_poly.entity_id
_entity_poly.type
_entity_poly.pdbx_seq_one_letter_code
_entity_poly.pdbx_strand_id
1 'polypeptide(L)'
;MLLAIGRLYPGTGADQVDRKPARSYEDEIQLELDDFEQMLELQNERRRRRGTPELTEDQVRLEVEAQERERRARSERYRAGGLGPGAAGPG
;
A
#
# COMPACT_ATOMS: atom_id res chain seq x y z
N MET A 1 1.96 1.09 11.79
CA MET A 1 3.34 0.73 11.38
C MET A 1 3.21 -0.20 10.20
N LEU A 2 3.74 0.20 9.02
CA LEU A 2 3.47 -0.27 7.62
C LEU A 2 2.01 0.03 7.17
N LEU A 3 1.60 1.15 6.57
CA LEU A 3 2.13 2.09 5.55
C LEU A 3 2.36 1.46 4.16
N ALA A 4 1.24 1.34 3.42
CA ALA A 4 1.09 1.39 1.96
C ALA A 4 1.67 0.25 1.11
N ILE A 5 0.93 -0.85 0.97
CA ILE A 5 1.09 -1.83 -0.13
C ILE A 5 0.07 -1.56 -1.27
N GLY A 6 -0.91 -0.67 -1.08
CA GLY A 6 -1.96 -0.39 -2.08
C GLY A 6 -1.56 0.43 -3.32
N ARG A 7 -0.27 0.76 -3.52
CA ARG A 7 0.18 1.58 -4.68
C ARG A 7 0.81 0.77 -5.81
N LEU A 8 1.04 -0.55 -5.66
CA LEU A 8 1.74 -1.36 -6.65
C LEU A 8 0.81 -2.24 -7.52
N TYR A 9 -0.38 -1.74 -7.86
CA TYR A 9 -1.10 -2.18 -9.06
C TYR A 9 -1.82 -0.97 -9.70
N PRO A 10 -1.04 0.02 -10.16
CA PRO A 10 -1.25 0.48 -11.51
C PRO A 10 0.11 0.58 -12.21
N GLY A 11 0.22 0.03 -13.42
CA GLY A 11 1.28 0.39 -14.34
C GLY A 11 1.37 1.92 -14.39
N THR A 12 2.43 2.49 -13.83
CA THR A 12 2.86 3.90 -13.87
C THR A 12 4.06 4.05 -12.94
N GLY A 13 5.13 3.32 -13.28
CA GLY A 13 6.50 3.56 -12.84
C GLY A 13 7.50 3.36 -13.98
N ALA A 14 7.08 2.72 -15.07
CA ALA A 14 7.89 2.47 -16.25
C ALA A 14 8.15 3.72 -17.13
N ASP A 15 7.42 4.82 -16.93
CA ASP A 15 7.53 6.03 -17.77
C ASP A 15 8.58 7.05 -17.28
N GLN A 16 9.24 6.84 -16.13
CA GLN A 16 10.24 7.79 -15.62
C GLN A 16 11.67 7.28 -15.60
N VAL A 17 11.91 5.99 -15.86
CA VAL A 17 13.26 5.44 -15.96
C VAL A 17 13.24 4.39 -17.06
N ASP A 18 14.04 4.59 -18.10
CA ASP A 18 14.22 3.71 -19.28
C ASP A 18 14.93 2.39 -18.89
N ARG A 19 14.45 1.73 -17.85
CA ARG A 19 14.99 0.49 -17.29
C ARG A 19 14.17 -0.67 -17.83
N LYS A 20 14.73 -1.40 -18.78
CA LYS A 20 14.13 -2.67 -19.23
C LYS A 20 13.94 -3.60 -18.02
N PRO A 21 12.73 -4.17 -17.81
CA PRO A 21 12.54 -5.18 -16.79
C PRO A 21 13.48 -6.34 -17.06
N ALA A 22 14.18 -6.81 -16.03
CA ALA A 22 15.17 -7.86 -16.14
C ALA A 22 14.53 -9.27 -16.25
N ARG A 23 13.21 -9.37 -16.07
CA ARG A 23 12.43 -10.61 -15.91
C ARG A 23 11.07 -10.52 -16.61
N SER A 24 10.42 -11.67 -16.79
CA SER A 24 9.04 -11.76 -17.25
C SER A 24 8.08 -11.15 -16.22
N TYR A 25 6.92 -10.65 -16.67
CA TYR A 25 5.84 -10.20 -15.79
C TYR A 25 5.36 -11.29 -14.84
N GLU A 26 5.34 -12.55 -15.28
CA GLU A 26 4.94 -13.69 -14.43
C GLU A 26 5.93 -13.91 -13.29
N ASP A 27 7.23 -13.76 -13.56
CA ASP A 27 8.28 -13.89 -12.54
C ASP A 27 8.20 -12.75 -11.50
N GLU A 28 7.88 -11.54 -11.94
CA GLU A 28 7.70 -10.39 -11.05
C GLU A 28 6.52 -10.61 -10.09
N ILE A 29 5.40 -11.13 -10.59
CA ILE A 29 4.23 -11.46 -9.76
C ILE A 29 4.57 -12.51 -8.70
N GLN A 30 5.29 -13.57 -9.09
CA GLN A 30 5.66 -14.62 -8.13
C GLN A 30 6.57 -14.09 -7.02
N LEU A 31 7.56 -13.28 -7.38
CA LEU A 31 8.45 -12.66 -6.39
C LEU A 31 7.70 -11.74 -5.43
N GLU A 32 6.72 -10.98 -5.93
CA GLU A 32 5.90 -10.12 -5.09
C GLU A 32 5.01 -10.92 -4.12
N LEU A 33 4.47 -12.06 -4.56
CA LEU A 33 3.70 -12.96 -3.70
C LEU A 33 4.59 -13.58 -2.61
N ASP A 34 5.78 -14.06 -2.96
CA ASP A 34 6.75 -14.61 -2.01
C ASP A 34 7.18 -13.55 -0.97
N ASP A 35 7.39 -12.30 -1.39
CA ASP A 35 7.71 -11.20 -0.50
C ASP A 35 6.54 -10.87 0.44
N PHE A 36 5.30 -10.93 -0.06
CA PHE A 36 4.10 -10.74 0.75
C PHE A 36 3.95 -11.82 1.83
N GLU A 37 4.14 -13.09 1.49
CA GLU A 37 4.05 -14.20 2.44
C GLU A 37 5.07 -14.06 3.58
N GLN A 38 6.32 -13.72 3.23
CA GLN A 38 7.37 -13.45 4.23
C GLN A 38 7.00 -12.30 5.18
N MET A 39 6.44 -11.22 4.64
CA MET A 39 5.99 -10.09 5.47
C MET A 39 4.82 -10.47 6.38
N LEU A 40 3.84 -11.23 5.88
CA LEU A 40 2.70 -11.70 6.66
C LEU A 40 3.17 -12.57 7.82
N GLU A 41 4.10 -13.49 7.57
CA GLU A 41 4.64 -14.38 8.59
C GLU A 41 5.40 -13.60 9.69
N LEU A 42 6.22 -12.62 9.31
CA LEU A 42 6.89 -11.74 10.28
C LEU A 42 5.89 -10.94 11.14
N GLN A 43 4.77 -10.51 10.57
CA GLN A 43 3.71 -9.85 11.34
C GLN A 43 3.04 -10.83 12.30
N ASN A 44 2.72 -12.03 11.84
CA ASN A 44 2.10 -13.07 12.65
C ASN A 44 3.02 -13.54 13.78
N GLU A 45 4.32 -13.64 13.54
CA GLU A 45 5.31 -13.90 14.58
C GLU A 45 5.25 -12.84 15.69
N ARG A 46 5.20 -11.55 15.32
CA ARG A 46 5.06 -10.46 16.29
C ARG A 46 3.72 -10.50 17.02
N ARG A 47 2.64 -10.89 16.35
CA ARG A 47 1.31 -11.05 16.94
C ARG A 47 1.27 -12.20 17.93
N ARG A 48 1.86 -13.35 17.59
CA ARG A 48 2.06 -14.50 18.50
C ARG A 48 2.82 -14.10 19.75
N ARG A 49 3.93 -13.37 19.61
CA ARG A 49 4.72 -12.84 20.75
C ARG A 49 3.91 -11.92 21.67
N ARG A 50 2.91 -11.22 21.14
CA ARG A 50 2.03 -10.31 21.89
C ARG A 50 0.74 -10.99 22.37
N GLY A 51 0.50 -12.26 22.03
CA GLY A 51 -0.73 -12.97 22.33
C GLY A 51 -1.97 -12.43 21.57
N THR A 52 -1.76 -11.73 20.46
CA THR A 52 -2.85 -11.24 19.61
C THR A 52 -3.14 -12.22 18.47
N PRO A 53 -4.39 -12.31 17.98
CA PRO A 53 -4.72 -13.16 16.84
C PRO A 53 -3.86 -12.86 15.61
N GLU A 54 -3.52 -13.92 14.87
CA GLU A 54 -2.84 -13.85 13.58
C GLU A 54 -3.74 -13.22 12.52
N LEU A 55 -3.11 -12.67 11.48
CA LEU A 55 -3.77 -12.17 10.29
C LEU A 55 -3.79 -13.22 9.20
N THR A 56 -4.92 -13.31 8.51
CA THR A 56 -5.05 -14.03 7.25
C THR A 56 -4.85 -13.07 6.07
N GLU A 57 -4.52 -13.61 4.89
CA GLU A 57 -4.45 -12.82 3.66
C GLU A 57 -5.76 -12.06 3.39
N ASP A 58 -6.90 -12.72 3.53
CA ASP A 58 -8.22 -12.10 3.32
C ASP A 58 -8.45 -10.89 4.25
N GLN A 59 -8.02 -10.98 5.51
CA GLN A 59 -8.13 -9.87 6.45
C GLN A 59 -7.27 -8.69 6.02
N VAL A 60 -6.04 -8.96 5.56
CA VAL A 60 -5.14 -7.93 5.02
C VAL A 60 -5.75 -7.28 3.78
N ARG A 61 -6.32 -8.08 2.87
CA ARG A 61 -7.01 -7.60 1.67
C ARG A 61 -8.17 -6.66 2.01
N LEU A 62 -9.03 -7.07 2.93
CA LEU A 62 -10.17 -6.26 3.39
C LEU A 62 -9.71 -4.94 4.04
N GLU A 63 -8.64 -4.97 4.83
CA GLU A 63 -8.07 -3.78 5.47
C GLU A 63 -7.50 -2.80 4.42
N VAL A 64 -6.76 -3.31 3.44
CA VAL A 64 -6.21 -2.50 2.34
C VAL A 64 -7.34 -1.85 1.54
N GLU A 65 -8.37 -2.60 1.17
CA GLU A 65 -9.52 -2.05 0.45
C GLU A 65 -10.24 -0.94 1.23
N ALA A 66 -10.41 -1.13 2.54
CA ALA A 66 -11.00 -0.11 3.41
C ALA A 66 -10.13 1.15 3.46
N GLN A 67 -8.82 1.00 3.59
CA GLN A 67 -7.86 2.10 3.60
C GLN A 67 -7.86 2.87 2.27
N GLU A 68 -7.91 2.17 1.14
CA GLU A 68 -7.95 2.79 -0.19
C GLU A 68 -9.25 3.57 -0.42
N ARG A 69 -10.40 3.04 0.04
CA ARG A 69 -11.68 3.79 0.04
C ARG A 69 -11.58 5.07 0.86
N GLU A 70 -11.00 5.00 2.06
CA GLU A 70 -10.84 6.17 2.92
C GLU A 70 -9.89 7.21 2.31
N ARG A 71 -8.77 6.77 1.75
CA ARG A 71 -7.81 7.64 1.04
C ARG A 71 -8.45 8.33 -0.14
N ARG A 72 -9.22 7.59 -0.95
CA ARG A 72 -9.96 8.14 -2.09
C ARG A 72 -10.94 9.22 -1.62
N ALA A 73 -11.80 8.90 -0.64
CA ALA A 73 -12.76 9.85 -0.08
C ALA A 73 -12.09 11.10 0.51
N ARG A 74 -10.94 10.94 1.18
CA ARG A 74 -10.14 12.04 1.70
C ARG A 74 -9.58 12.92 0.57
N SER A 75 -9.06 12.30 -0.49
CA SER A 75 -8.54 13.02 -1.67
C SER A 75 -9.64 13.80 -2.38
N GLU A 76 -10.85 13.24 -2.47
CA GLU A 76 -12.02 13.91 -3.06
C GLU A 76 -12.47 15.09 -2.21
N ARG A 77 -12.47 14.96 -0.87
CA ARG A 77 -12.72 16.08 0.04
C ARG A 77 -11.70 17.20 -0.13
N TYR A 78 -10.42 16.88 -0.27
CA TYR A 78 -9.38 17.88 -0.55
C TYR A 78 -9.60 18.57 -1.90
N ARG A 79 -9.96 17.82 -2.95
CA ARG A 79 -10.25 18.39 -4.28
C ARG A 79 -11.50 19.26 -4.29
N ALA A 80 -12.56 18.83 -3.60
CA ALA A 80 -13.82 19.55 -3.51
C ALA A 80 -13.76 20.77 -2.57
N GLY A 81 -12.86 20.76 -1.58
CA GLY A 81 -12.72 21.81 -0.55
C GLY A 81 -11.81 23.00 -0.90
N GLY A 82 -11.12 23.01 -2.05
CA GLY A 82 -10.45 24.19 -2.59
C GLY A 82 -9.26 24.80 -1.83
N LEU A 83 -8.86 24.30 -0.65
CA LEU A 83 -7.68 24.78 0.08
C LEU A 83 -6.93 23.62 0.76
N GLY A 84 -5.68 23.41 0.34
CA GLY A 84 -4.70 22.67 1.15
C GLY A 84 -4.20 23.55 2.32
N PRO A 85 -3.64 22.95 3.38
CA PRO A 85 -3.04 23.68 4.50
C PRO A 85 -1.78 24.42 4.03
N GLY A 86 -1.96 25.60 3.45
CA GLY A 86 -0.89 26.47 2.94
C GLY A 86 -1.28 27.95 2.78
N ALA A 87 -2.54 28.32 3.01
CA ALA A 87 -3.00 29.72 2.90
C ALA A 87 -2.88 30.51 4.23
N ALA A 88 -1.75 30.36 4.92
CA ALA A 88 -1.39 31.19 6.06
C ALA A 88 0.11 31.51 6.01
N GLY A 89 0.50 32.40 5.09
CA GLY A 89 1.73 33.17 5.22
C GLY A 89 1.43 34.39 6.11
N PRO A 90 2.27 34.73 7.10
CA PRO A 90 2.03 35.89 7.95
C PRO A 90 2.35 37.20 7.20
N GLY A 91 1.44 38.17 7.37
CA GLY A 91 1.71 39.62 7.47
C GLY A 91 2.43 40.31 6.32
#